data_AF-A0AAD2V272-F1
#
_entry.id   AF-A0AAD2V272-F1
#
_cell.length_a   1.000
_cell.length_b   1.000
_cell.length_c   1.000
_cell.angle_alpha   90.00
_cell.angle_beta   90.00
_cell.angle_gamma   90.00
#
_symmetry.space_group_name_H-M   'P 1'
#
loop_
_entity.id
_entity.type
_entity.pdbx_description
1 polymer ?
#
loop_
_entity_poly.entity_id
_entity_poly.type
_entity_poly.pdbx_seq_one_letter_code
_entity_poly.pdbx_strand_id
1 'polypeptide(L)'
;MENLRLAAEEVERQRILNARWAAEWAERERIRNERRVAEIAAWQQRVTHPRLTTDAAEQWRIKDEQLTFEEAKWQFYESKRLIAEEAKLQQLEERRITTELEWQVVKSEIFSADEDTQQQARAALHSWQVFIRRNTFSLPVLHQWQLPQHGFAVGGKASVTLTPEVASGLKESYLKAQEQLSRVATQPIAEPCAVIFATGFQQKKSEDADHSMGWDSPLALAGSVNLKRMGYSSRTRLPRQGEIDLPVRILMRDHDGRLDIYAVKTGVAHVFAKVQIGAAEFDKSKGAYTFITDSTPPRTLVFTPAKPPGAEISPVLSPPDSVPISPQHTGEIDIRPVVTPTISPLPQLEEGDFHDYIIWFPAGSGLEPVYVYFKSPRDEPGEVTGQGEWILGIWLAEAGKDQGAAIPAQIADKLRGREFSSFDRFREAFWREVANDPELSGQFIELNQRRMREKGYSPFTPSKEKVGGRDKFELHHVISIKDNGAIYDVDNLRVITPKRHIEIHSKNRGE
;
A
#
# COMPACT_ATOMS: atom_id res chain seq x y z
N MET A 1 61.47 96.55 -32.93
CA MET A 1 61.36 95.20 -33.51
C MET A 1 61.88 94.12 -32.56
N GLU A 2 62.99 94.35 -31.85
CA GLU A 2 63.61 93.35 -30.96
C GLU A 2 62.80 93.06 -29.66
N ASN A 3 62.23 94.10 -29.02
CA ASN A 3 61.39 93.93 -27.83
C ASN A 3 60.07 93.17 -28.06
N LEU A 4 59.49 93.21 -29.26
CA LEU A 4 58.28 92.45 -29.60
C LEU A 4 58.57 90.97 -29.84
N ARG A 5 59.78 90.65 -30.31
CA ARG A 5 60.23 89.27 -30.56
C ARG A 5 60.55 88.54 -29.26
N LEU A 6 61.18 89.23 -28.30
CA LEU A 6 61.45 88.71 -26.95
C LEU A 6 60.16 88.46 -26.16
N ALA A 7 59.16 89.33 -26.29
CA ALA A 7 57.85 89.13 -25.63
C ALA A 7 57.08 87.93 -26.22
N ALA A 8 57.16 87.72 -27.54
CA ALA A 8 56.53 86.56 -28.18
C ALA A 8 57.23 85.23 -27.80
N GLU A 9 58.56 85.23 -27.68
CA GLU A 9 59.32 84.07 -27.21
C GLU A 9 59.03 83.74 -25.74
N GLU A 10 58.82 84.74 -24.88
CA GLU A 10 58.45 84.52 -23.48
C GLU A 10 57.02 83.95 -23.35
N VAL A 11 56.07 84.44 -24.15
CA VAL A 11 54.71 83.89 -24.19
C VAL A 11 54.70 82.44 -24.66
N GLU A 12 55.51 82.10 -25.67
CA GLU A 12 55.61 80.72 -26.16
C GLU A 12 56.31 79.80 -25.14
N ARG A 13 57.34 80.29 -24.43
CA ARG A 13 57.95 79.55 -23.31
C ARG A 13 56.96 79.27 -22.18
N GLN A 14 56.15 80.26 -21.80
CA GLN A 14 55.10 80.09 -20.79
C GLN A 14 54.02 79.12 -21.25
N ARG A 15 53.64 79.15 -22.53
CA ARG A 15 52.69 78.20 -23.12
C ARG A 15 53.21 76.76 -23.05
N ILE A 16 54.49 76.55 -23.37
CA ILE A 16 55.13 75.23 -23.32
C ILE A 16 55.23 74.72 -21.86
N LEU A 17 55.60 75.60 -20.92
CA LEU A 17 55.65 75.27 -19.48
C LEU A 17 54.27 74.89 -18.92
N ASN A 18 53.23 75.67 -19.24
CA ASN A 18 51.86 75.39 -18.81
C ASN A 18 51.31 74.10 -19.43
N ALA A 19 51.60 73.83 -20.70
CA ALA A 19 51.21 72.58 -21.35
C ALA A 19 51.91 71.36 -20.70
N ARG A 20 53.17 71.50 -20.31
CA ARG A 20 53.92 70.45 -19.61
C ARG A 20 53.36 70.16 -18.22
N TRP A 21 53.02 71.19 -17.45
CA TRP A 21 52.37 71.00 -16.15
C TRP A 21 50.97 70.42 -16.26
N ALA A 22 50.19 70.79 -17.28
CA ALA A 22 48.89 70.19 -17.54
C ALA A 22 49.00 68.69 -17.90
N ALA A 23 50.01 68.31 -18.70
CA ALA A 23 50.28 66.91 -19.04
C ALA A 23 50.75 66.10 -17.82
N GLU A 24 51.65 66.64 -17.00
CA GLU A 24 52.10 66.00 -15.75
C GLU A 24 50.95 65.84 -14.74
N TRP A 25 50.04 66.82 -14.67
CA TRP A 25 48.86 66.75 -13.81
C TRP A 25 47.88 65.67 -14.31
N ALA A 26 47.59 65.63 -15.62
CA ALA A 26 46.71 64.62 -16.21
C ALA A 26 47.23 63.19 -16.04
N GLU A 27 48.55 62.97 -16.17
CA GLU A 27 49.16 61.65 -15.98
C GLU A 27 49.12 61.23 -14.50
N ARG A 28 49.33 62.15 -13.56
CA ARG A 28 49.17 61.87 -12.12
C ARG A 28 47.73 61.51 -11.77
N GLU A 29 46.75 62.18 -12.35
CA GLU A 29 45.33 61.91 -12.12
C GLU A 29 44.92 60.56 -12.73
N ARG A 30 45.46 60.21 -13.90
CA ARG A 30 45.27 58.89 -14.52
C ARG A 30 45.86 57.77 -13.66
N ILE A 31 47.09 57.90 -13.17
CA ILE A 31 47.72 56.92 -12.28
C ILE A 31 46.93 56.77 -10.97
N ARG A 32 46.40 57.87 -10.42
CA ARG A 32 45.56 57.85 -9.22
C ARG A 32 44.23 57.11 -9.48
N ASN A 33 43.60 57.33 -10.63
CA ASN A 33 42.38 56.64 -11.01
C ASN A 33 42.60 55.15 -11.31
N GLU A 34 43.68 54.79 -12.01
CA GLU A 34 44.07 53.40 -12.24
C GLU A 34 44.31 52.66 -10.92
N ARG A 35 44.96 53.30 -9.93
CA ARG A 35 45.12 52.73 -8.58
C ARG A 35 43.78 52.53 -7.86
N ARG A 36 42.86 53.50 -7.92
CA ARG A 36 41.52 53.33 -7.31
C ARG A 36 40.73 52.20 -7.95
N VAL A 37 40.80 52.06 -9.29
CA VAL A 37 40.13 50.96 -10.00
C VAL A 37 40.75 49.61 -9.61
N ALA A 38 42.08 49.53 -9.50
CA ALA A 38 42.77 48.32 -9.03
C ALA A 38 42.43 47.98 -7.57
N GLU A 39 42.34 48.96 -6.68
CA GLU A 39 41.93 48.76 -5.29
C GLU A 39 40.48 48.28 -5.16
N ILE A 40 39.56 48.84 -5.95
CA ILE A 40 38.15 48.41 -5.99
C ILE A 40 38.05 46.99 -6.54
N ALA A 41 38.80 46.64 -7.60
CA ALA A 41 38.83 45.28 -8.14
C ALA A 41 39.42 44.28 -7.14
N ALA A 42 40.50 44.65 -6.44
CA ALA A 42 41.11 43.81 -5.41
C ALA A 42 40.23 43.67 -4.16
N TRP A 43 39.45 44.69 -3.82
CA TRP A 43 38.44 44.62 -2.76
C TRP A 43 37.25 43.74 -3.19
N GLN A 44 36.74 43.90 -4.41
CA GLN A 44 35.68 43.05 -4.96
C GLN A 44 36.09 41.58 -5.01
N GLN A 45 37.32 41.25 -5.43
CA GLN A 45 37.85 39.88 -5.39
C GLN A 45 37.95 39.34 -3.95
N ARG A 46 38.43 40.15 -3.00
CA ARG A 46 38.52 39.77 -1.57
C ARG A 46 37.17 39.55 -0.90
N VAL A 47 36.11 40.22 -1.34
CA VAL A 47 34.76 40.11 -0.74
C VAL A 47 33.91 39.03 -1.43
N THR A 48 34.13 38.75 -2.71
CA THR A 48 33.36 37.75 -3.48
C THR A 48 33.90 36.32 -3.36
N HIS A 49 35.22 36.12 -3.31
CA HIS A 49 35.81 34.77 -3.24
C HIS A 49 35.52 34.02 -1.92
N PRO A 50 35.59 34.66 -0.73
CA PRO A 50 35.23 33.98 0.52
C PRO A 50 33.73 33.69 0.62
N ARG A 51 32.86 34.63 0.23
CA ARG A 51 31.39 34.44 0.30
C ARG A 51 30.89 33.30 -0.58
N LEU A 52 31.39 33.18 -1.81
CA LEU A 52 30.99 32.08 -2.70
C LEU A 52 31.52 30.71 -2.26
N THR A 53 32.63 30.65 -1.51
CA THR A 53 33.20 29.39 -1.02
C THR A 53 32.63 28.97 0.34
N THR A 54 32.32 29.91 1.24
CA THR A 54 31.62 29.61 2.50
C THR A 54 30.14 29.31 2.28
N ASP A 55 29.44 30.05 1.43
CA ASP A 55 28.00 29.79 1.20
C ASP A 55 27.78 28.48 0.44
N ALA A 56 28.66 28.15 -0.51
CA ALA A 56 28.62 26.86 -1.18
C ALA A 56 29.03 25.73 -0.23
N ALA A 57 30.09 25.87 0.57
CA ALA A 57 30.50 24.83 1.52
C ALA A 57 29.48 24.62 2.64
N GLU A 58 28.84 25.68 3.16
CA GLU A 58 27.72 25.57 4.12
C GLU A 58 26.48 24.97 3.46
N GLN A 59 26.14 25.33 2.21
CA GLN A 59 25.05 24.67 1.48
C GLN A 59 25.34 23.20 1.21
N TRP A 60 26.58 22.85 0.84
CA TRP A 60 27.02 21.47 0.69
C TRP A 60 26.99 20.73 2.02
N ARG A 61 27.42 21.35 3.13
CA ARG A 61 27.39 20.75 4.46
C ARG A 61 25.97 20.58 4.99
N ILE A 62 25.08 21.55 4.79
CA ILE A 62 23.65 21.45 5.12
C ILE A 62 22.98 20.38 4.26
N LYS A 63 23.32 20.31 2.97
CA LYS A 63 22.79 19.29 2.06
C LYS A 63 23.31 17.90 2.39
N ASP A 64 24.58 17.77 2.78
CA ASP A 64 25.21 16.52 3.22
C ASP A 64 24.71 16.10 4.60
N GLU A 65 24.50 17.03 5.54
CA GLU A 65 23.84 16.81 6.83
C GLU A 65 22.36 16.42 6.64
N GLN A 66 21.66 17.00 5.65
CA GLN A 66 20.30 16.60 5.28
C GLN A 66 20.28 15.24 4.59
N LEU A 67 21.22 14.94 3.69
CA LEU A 67 21.33 13.65 3.02
C LEU A 67 21.65 12.54 4.04
N THR A 68 22.60 12.79 4.93
CA THR A 68 22.96 11.85 6.01
C THR A 68 21.84 11.71 7.05
N PHE A 69 21.07 12.77 7.33
CA PHE A 69 19.86 12.68 8.15
C PHE A 69 18.74 11.89 7.45
N GLU A 70 18.50 12.10 6.15
CA GLU A 70 17.54 11.34 5.34
C GLU A 70 17.95 9.87 5.20
N GLU A 71 19.23 9.60 4.97
CA GLU A 71 19.82 8.25 4.93
C GLU A 71 19.74 7.58 6.29
N ALA A 72 20.10 8.26 7.39
CA ALA A 72 19.96 7.73 8.74
C ALA A 72 18.50 7.48 9.11
N LYS A 73 17.56 8.31 8.63
CA LYS A 73 16.12 8.14 8.79
C LYS A 73 15.60 6.97 7.95
N TRP A 74 16.06 6.82 6.71
CA TRP A 74 15.74 5.67 5.86
C TRP A 74 16.29 4.37 6.45
N GLN A 75 17.55 4.37 6.90
CA GLN A 75 18.17 3.26 7.62
C GLN A 75 17.44 2.95 8.92
N PHE A 76 16.96 3.96 9.66
CA PHE A 76 16.12 3.75 10.84
C PHE A 76 14.78 3.10 10.49
N TYR A 77 14.12 3.50 9.40
CA TYR A 77 12.85 2.91 8.96
C TYR A 77 13.01 1.54 8.32
N GLU A 78 14.06 1.32 7.53
CA GLU A 78 14.40 0.01 6.95
C GLU A 78 14.88 -0.94 8.05
N SER A 79 15.65 -0.46 9.01
CA SER A 79 15.98 -1.20 10.23
C SER A 79 14.73 -1.49 11.04
N LYS A 80 13.78 -0.54 11.18
CA LYS A 80 12.48 -0.82 11.78
C LYS A 80 11.67 -1.84 10.97
N ARG A 81 11.74 -1.83 9.64
CA ARG A 81 11.08 -2.82 8.76
C ARG A 81 11.67 -4.20 8.97
N LEU A 82 12.99 -4.31 8.94
CA LEU A 82 13.73 -5.56 9.17
C LEU A 82 13.54 -6.07 10.60
N ILE A 83 13.60 -5.19 11.60
CA ILE A 83 13.30 -5.54 13.00
C ILE A 83 11.83 -5.95 13.13
N ALA A 84 10.90 -5.29 12.45
CA ALA A 84 9.49 -5.69 12.45
C ALA A 84 9.27 -7.01 11.71
N GLU A 85 10.00 -7.30 10.64
CA GLU A 85 9.95 -8.55 9.87
C GLU A 85 10.56 -9.71 10.64
N GLU A 86 11.69 -9.49 11.30
CA GLU A 86 12.38 -10.48 12.14
C GLU A 86 11.63 -10.69 13.46
N ALA A 87 11.13 -9.63 14.09
CA ALA A 87 10.21 -9.73 15.23
C ALA A 87 8.87 -10.35 14.81
N LYS A 88 8.42 -10.19 13.56
CA LYS A 88 7.22 -10.87 13.03
C LYS A 88 7.47 -12.36 12.87
N LEU A 89 8.62 -12.79 12.34
CA LEU A 89 8.99 -14.20 12.24
C LEU A 89 9.18 -14.83 13.62
N GLN A 90 9.83 -14.11 14.55
CA GLN A 90 9.99 -14.55 15.93
C GLN A 90 8.65 -14.56 16.66
N GLN A 91 7.79 -13.54 16.55
CA GLN A 91 6.45 -13.55 17.15
C GLN A 91 5.54 -14.59 16.51
N LEU A 92 5.65 -14.90 15.22
CA LEU A 92 4.84 -15.95 14.58
C LEU A 92 5.29 -17.32 15.06
N GLU A 93 6.60 -17.55 15.16
CA GLU A 93 7.13 -18.83 15.62
C GLU A 93 6.97 -18.99 17.14
N GLU A 94 7.26 -17.96 17.93
CA GLU A 94 6.97 -17.91 19.36
C GLU A 94 5.47 -17.98 19.59
N ARG A 95 4.59 -17.27 18.89
CA ARG A 95 3.14 -17.48 19.05
C ARG A 95 2.71 -18.86 18.60
N ARG A 96 3.27 -19.45 17.55
CA ARG A 96 2.94 -20.82 17.14
C ARG A 96 3.32 -21.82 18.23
N ILE A 97 4.54 -21.69 18.77
CA ILE A 97 5.11 -22.55 19.81
C ILE A 97 4.42 -22.31 21.17
N THR A 98 4.27 -21.06 21.58
CA THR A 98 3.63 -20.60 22.81
C THR A 98 2.13 -20.87 22.79
N THR A 99 1.41 -20.67 21.67
CA THR A 99 -0.02 -21.03 21.59
C THR A 99 -0.22 -22.55 21.66
N GLU A 100 0.69 -23.34 21.08
CA GLU A 100 0.64 -24.81 21.19
C GLU A 100 1.02 -25.31 22.59
N LEU A 101 2.08 -24.76 23.21
CA LEU A 101 2.57 -25.14 24.54
C LEU A 101 1.68 -24.60 25.68
N GLU A 102 1.24 -23.34 25.61
CA GLU A 102 0.27 -22.76 26.54
C GLU A 102 -1.06 -23.49 26.45
N TRP A 103 -1.56 -23.90 25.27
CA TRP A 103 -2.78 -24.70 25.21
C TRP A 103 -2.62 -26.12 25.78
N GLN A 104 -1.42 -26.70 25.71
CA GLN A 104 -1.13 -27.98 26.36
C GLN A 104 -1.10 -27.84 27.89
N VAL A 105 -0.49 -26.77 28.41
CA VAL A 105 -0.40 -26.46 29.86
C VAL A 105 -1.75 -25.99 30.42
N VAL A 106 -2.44 -25.08 29.75
CA VAL A 106 -3.77 -24.56 30.11
C VAL A 106 -4.84 -25.66 30.09
N LYS A 107 -4.79 -26.62 29.14
CA LYS A 107 -5.65 -27.82 29.20
C LYS A 107 -5.44 -28.65 30.47
N SER A 108 -4.21 -28.69 30.98
CA SER A 108 -3.86 -29.46 32.18
C SER A 108 -4.14 -28.71 33.49
N GLU A 109 -4.01 -27.37 33.52
CA GLU A 109 -4.21 -26.53 34.72
C GLU A 109 -5.65 -26.05 34.92
N ILE A 110 -6.45 -25.85 33.85
CA ILE A 110 -7.89 -25.48 33.94
C ILE A 110 -8.69 -26.53 34.72
N PHE A 111 -8.27 -27.80 34.69
CA PHE A 111 -8.91 -28.87 35.46
C PHE A 111 -8.76 -28.70 36.99
N SER A 112 -7.98 -27.70 37.45
CA SER A 112 -7.67 -27.45 38.87
C SER A 112 -7.88 -25.99 39.37
N ALA A 113 -8.36 -25.07 38.54
CA ALA A 113 -8.52 -23.63 38.85
C ALA A 113 -9.94 -23.22 39.31
N ASP A 114 -10.11 -22.03 39.89
CA ASP A 114 -11.40 -21.45 40.31
C ASP A 114 -12.37 -21.15 39.14
N GLU A 115 -13.66 -20.98 39.46
CA GLU A 115 -14.76 -20.93 38.48
C GLU A 115 -14.69 -19.69 37.56
N ASP A 116 -14.26 -18.54 38.06
CA ASP A 116 -14.10 -17.30 37.26
C ASP A 116 -12.94 -17.42 36.27
N THR A 117 -11.81 -17.99 36.68
CA THR A 117 -10.65 -18.25 35.80
C THR A 117 -11.00 -19.28 34.74
N GLN A 118 -11.76 -20.32 35.08
CA GLN A 118 -12.29 -21.29 34.11
C GLN A 118 -13.22 -20.61 33.09
N GLN A 119 -14.06 -19.66 33.53
CA GLN A 119 -14.99 -18.97 32.64
C GLN A 119 -14.27 -18.03 31.67
N GLN A 120 -13.28 -17.27 32.14
CA GLN A 120 -12.42 -16.44 31.28
C GLN A 120 -11.64 -17.28 30.27
N ALA A 121 -11.08 -18.42 30.69
CA ALA A 121 -10.34 -19.31 29.81
C ALA A 121 -11.24 -19.98 28.75
N ARG A 122 -12.49 -20.35 29.11
CA ARG A 122 -13.50 -20.83 28.16
C ARG A 122 -13.88 -19.76 27.14
N ALA A 123 -14.06 -18.51 27.57
CA ALA A 123 -14.35 -17.39 26.69
C ALA A 123 -13.18 -17.12 25.72
N ALA A 124 -11.95 -17.12 26.21
CA ALA A 124 -10.74 -16.97 25.40
C ALA A 124 -10.58 -18.11 24.37
N LEU A 125 -10.79 -19.37 24.79
CA LEU A 125 -10.79 -20.52 23.89
C LEU A 125 -11.85 -20.39 22.80
N HIS A 126 -13.07 -20.00 23.17
CA HIS A 126 -14.15 -19.81 22.23
C HIS A 126 -13.80 -18.73 21.20
N SER A 127 -13.31 -17.57 21.64
CA SER A 127 -12.87 -16.49 20.75
C SER A 127 -11.74 -16.92 19.82
N TRP A 128 -10.75 -17.67 20.33
CA TRP A 128 -9.65 -18.19 19.52
C TRP A 128 -10.11 -19.22 18.49
N GLN A 129 -11.01 -20.14 18.87
CA GLN A 129 -11.61 -21.09 17.94
C GLN A 129 -12.45 -20.42 16.86
N VAL A 130 -13.18 -19.36 17.21
CA VAL A 130 -13.94 -18.54 16.24
C VAL A 130 -12.97 -17.84 15.29
N PHE A 131 -11.88 -17.28 15.80
CA PHE A 131 -10.83 -16.63 15.01
C PHE A 131 -10.18 -17.59 14.00
N ILE A 132 -9.75 -18.79 14.44
CA ILE A 132 -9.17 -19.80 13.54
C ILE A 132 -10.19 -20.22 12.48
N ARG A 133 -11.42 -20.51 12.91
CA ARG A 133 -12.49 -20.90 11.98
C ARG A 133 -12.68 -19.81 10.93
N ARG A 134 -12.87 -18.54 11.33
CA ARG A 134 -13.08 -17.41 10.41
C ARG A 134 -11.91 -17.20 9.42
N ASN A 135 -10.70 -17.59 9.78
CA ASN A 135 -9.52 -17.52 8.91
C ASN A 135 -9.23 -18.83 8.16
N THR A 136 -10.11 -19.83 8.24
CA THR A 136 -10.00 -21.09 7.50
C THR A 136 -10.99 -21.14 6.34
N PHE A 137 -10.51 -21.33 5.12
CA PHE A 137 -11.29 -21.30 3.88
C PHE A 137 -11.21 -22.64 3.16
N SER A 138 -12.35 -23.30 2.94
CA SER A 138 -12.43 -24.52 2.13
C SER A 138 -12.79 -24.16 0.69
N LEU A 139 -11.81 -24.13 -0.20
CA LEU A 139 -11.97 -23.75 -1.60
C LEU A 139 -12.25 -24.97 -2.49
N PRO A 140 -13.09 -24.83 -3.53
CA PRO A 140 -13.37 -25.93 -4.44
C PRO A 140 -12.14 -26.24 -5.31
N VAL A 141 -12.02 -27.50 -5.71
CA VAL A 141 -11.02 -27.92 -6.68
C VAL A 141 -11.44 -27.49 -8.09
N LEU A 142 -10.60 -26.68 -8.73
CA LEU A 142 -10.87 -26.11 -10.06
C LEU A 142 -10.10 -26.87 -11.15
N HIS A 143 -10.82 -27.74 -11.87
CA HIS A 143 -10.25 -28.49 -12.99
C HIS A 143 -10.24 -27.69 -14.29
N GLN A 144 -9.15 -27.80 -15.06
CA GLN A 144 -8.94 -27.02 -16.29
C GLN A 144 -10.02 -27.22 -17.37
N TRP A 145 -10.65 -28.40 -17.42
CA TRP A 145 -11.64 -28.80 -18.42
C TRP A 145 -13.08 -28.81 -17.91
N GLN A 146 -13.31 -28.48 -16.64
CA GLN A 146 -14.64 -28.54 -16.04
C GLN A 146 -15.03 -27.17 -15.47
N LEU A 147 -16.33 -26.96 -15.29
CA LEU A 147 -16.87 -25.85 -14.52
C LEU A 147 -17.15 -26.31 -13.08
N PRO A 148 -17.06 -25.41 -12.10
CA PRO A 148 -16.73 -23.99 -12.24
C PRO A 148 -15.22 -23.73 -12.40
N GLN A 149 -14.86 -22.61 -13.03
CA GLN A 149 -13.46 -22.13 -13.16
C GLN A 149 -13.09 -21.03 -12.16
N HIS A 150 -14.11 -20.49 -11.49
CA HIS A 150 -14.00 -19.58 -10.37
C HIS A 150 -14.69 -20.24 -9.17
N GLY A 151 -14.10 -20.15 -8.00
CA GLY A 151 -14.66 -20.66 -6.76
C GLY A 151 -14.63 -19.60 -5.68
N PHE A 152 -15.56 -19.66 -4.74
CA PHE A 152 -15.57 -18.79 -3.57
C PHE A 152 -15.67 -19.63 -2.30
N ALA A 153 -15.16 -19.11 -1.19
CA ALA A 153 -15.29 -19.72 0.13
C ALA A 153 -15.47 -18.64 1.18
N VAL A 154 -16.35 -18.90 2.14
CA VAL A 154 -16.53 -18.06 3.34
C VAL A 154 -15.74 -18.68 4.48
N GLY A 155 -14.99 -17.84 5.20
CA GLY A 155 -14.17 -18.24 6.33
C GLY A 155 -14.99 -18.93 7.43
N GLY A 156 -14.54 -20.09 7.86
CA GLY A 156 -15.19 -20.94 8.88
C GLY A 156 -16.38 -21.72 8.35
N LYS A 157 -16.70 -21.52 7.07
CA LYS A 157 -17.71 -22.24 6.32
C LYS A 157 -17.03 -22.93 5.15
N ALA A 158 -17.84 -23.42 4.24
CA ALA A 158 -17.35 -24.19 3.12
C ALA A 158 -17.59 -23.48 1.79
N SER A 159 -17.26 -24.13 0.68
CA SER A 159 -17.27 -23.50 -0.64
C SER A 159 -18.67 -23.01 -1.01
N VAL A 160 -18.72 -21.84 -1.65
CA VAL A 160 -19.95 -21.29 -2.22
C VAL A 160 -20.30 -22.05 -3.49
N THR A 161 -21.48 -22.66 -3.53
CA THR A 161 -21.96 -23.36 -4.72
C THR A 161 -22.47 -22.35 -5.75
N LEU A 162 -21.84 -22.33 -6.92
CA LEU A 162 -22.27 -21.52 -8.06
C LEU A 162 -23.14 -22.35 -9.01
N THR A 163 -24.21 -21.77 -9.55
CA THR A 163 -24.96 -22.42 -10.64
C THR A 163 -24.11 -22.46 -11.91
N PRO A 164 -24.34 -23.41 -12.83
CA PRO A 164 -23.61 -23.47 -14.09
C PRO A 164 -23.66 -22.18 -14.92
N GLU A 165 -24.80 -21.46 -14.85
CA GLU A 165 -25.02 -20.18 -15.54
C GLU A 165 -24.13 -19.08 -14.94
N VAL A 166 -24.12 -18.97 -13.61
CA VAL A 166 -23.28 -18.00 -12.89
C VAL A 166 -21.80 -18.29 -13.14
N ALA A 167 -21.39 -19.57 -13.02
CA ALA A 167 -20.02 -19.98 -13.25
C ALA A 167 -19.55 -19.69 -14.68
N SER A 168 -20.42 -19.90 -15.68
CA SER A 168 -20.14 -19.60 -17.09
C SER A 168 -20.05 -18.09 -17.32
N GLY A 169 -21.00 -17.33 -16.79
CA GLY A 169 -21.01 -15.87 -16.92
C GLY A 169 -19.80 -15.21 -16.24
N LEU A 170 -19.34 -15.72 -15.10
CA LEU A 170 -18.13 -15.22 -14.43
C LEU A 170 -16.89 -15.42 -15.29
N LYS A 171 -16.75 -16.61 -15.88
CA LYS A 171 -15.68 -16.91 -16.83
C LYS A 171 -15.72 -15.96 -18.02
N GLU A 172 -16.87 -15.78 -18.65
CA GLU A 172 -17.01 -14.91 -19.83
C GLU A 172 -16.73 -13.44 -19.50
N SER A 173 -17.25 -12.95 -18.38
CA SER A 173 -17.03 -11.57 -17.93
C SER A 173 -15.55 -11.32 -17.64
N TYR A 174 -14.88 -12.24 -16.96
CA TYR A 174 -13.45 -12.15 -16.69
C TYR A 174 -12.62 -12.13 -17.98
N LEU A 175 -12.92 -13.01 -18.95
CA LEU A 175 -12.21 -13.03 -20.23
C LEU A 175 -12.37 -11.72 -21.01
N LYS A 176 -13.58 -11.14 -21.03
CA LYS A 176 -13.83 -9.81 -21.62
C LYS A 176 -13.03 -8.72 -20.90
N ALA A 177 -12.97 -8.78 -19.57
CA ALA A 177 -12.19 -7.84 -18.77
C ALA A 177 -10.69 -7.93 -19.11
N GLN A 178 -10.14 -9.13 -19.19
CA GLN A 178 -8.75 -9.34 -19.60
C GLN A 178 -8.47 -8.81 -21.01
N GLU A 179 -9.38 -9.06 -21.97
CA GLU A 179 -9.24 -8.55 -23.33
C GLU A 179 -9.17 -7.01 -23.35
N GLN A 180 -10.05 -6.34 -22.61
CA GLN A 180 -10.02 -4.87 -22.49
C GLN A 180 -8.70 -4.37 -21.89
N LEU A 181 -8.26 -4.95 -20.78
CA LEU A 181 -7.02 -4.55 -20.09
C LEU A 181 -5.75 -4.87 -20.91
N SER A 182 -5.80 -5.88 -21.78
CA SER A 182 -4.68 -6.22 -22.67
C SER A 182 -4.38 -5.11 -23.68
N ARG A 183 -5.38 -4.30 -24.05
CA ARG A 183 -5.25 -3.16 -24.98
C ARG A 183 -4.66 -1.92 -24.31
N VAL A 184 -4.57 -1.90 -22.99
CA VAL A 184 -3.96 -0.80 -22.24
C VAL A 184 -2.44 -0.97 -22.20
N ALA A 185 -1.73 0.08 -22.57
CA ALA A 185 -0.27 0.10 -22.54
C ALA A 185 0.25 -0.03 -21.10
N THR A 186 1.25 -0.89 -20.92
CA THR A 186 1.94 -1.07 -19.64
C THR A 186 2.97 0.05 -19.47
N GLN A 187 2.66 1.08 -18.69
CA GLN A 187 3.57 2.19 -18.42
C GLN A 187 3.62 2.47 -16.91
N PRO A 188 4.81 2.58 -16.29
CA PRO A 188 4.95 2.75 -14.83
C PRO A 188 4.22 3.95 -14.22
N ILE A 189 3.97 4.98 -15.02
CA ILE A 189 3.31 6.23 -14.60
C ILE A 189 1.84 6.30 -15.03
N ALA A 190 1.35 5.31 -15.79
CA ALA A 190 -0.05 5.27 -16.19
C ALA A 190 -0.92 5.01 -14.96
N GLU A 191 -2.07 5.69 -14.91
CA GLU A 191 -3.06 5.47 -13.86
C GLU A 191 -3.52 4.01 -13.83
N PRO A 192 -3.70 3.42 -12.64
CA PRO A 192 -4.30 2.10 -12.51
C PRO A 192 -5.66 2.07 -13.20
N CYS A 193 -5.90 1.02 -13.97
CA CYS A 193 -7.19 0.76 -14.58
C CYS A 193 -7.68 -0.64 -14.23
N ALA A 194 -8.98 -0.72 -14.03
CA ALA A 194 -9.63 -1.93 -13.59
C ALA A 194 -10.96 -2.12 -14.31
N VAL A 195 -11.43 -3.35 -14.32
CA VAL A 195 -12.69 -3.74 -14.90
C VAL A 195 -13.43 -4.60 -13.88
N ILE A 196 -14.64 -4.19 -13.50
CA ILE A 196 -15.49 -5.01 -12.63
C ILE A 196 -16.07 -6.14 -13.47
N PHE A 197 -15.74 -7.38 -13.13
CA PHE A 197 -16.25 -8.57 -13.83
C PHE A 197 -17.28 -9.34 -13.01
N ALA A 198 -17.36 -9.08 -11.70
CA ALA A 198 -18.38 -9.66 -10.83
C ALA A 198 -18.75 -8.71 -9.70
N THR A 199 -19.99 -8.84 -9.24
CA THR A 199 -20.53 -8.11 -8.09
C THR A 199 -21.18 -9.10 -7.13
N GLY A 200 -20.96 -8.94 -5.83
CA GLY A 200 -21.57 -9.74 -4.78
C GLY A 200 -22.50 -8.91 -3.90
N PHE A 201 -23.60 -9.54 -3.47
CA PHE A 201 -24.51 -8.97 -2.48
C PHE A 201 -24.68 -9.93 -1.33
N GLN A 202 -24.52 -9.43 -0.10
CA GLN A 202 -24.87 -10.21 1.08
C GLN A 202 -26.40 -10.33 1.16
N GLN A 203 -26.91 -11.55 1.31
CA GLN A 203 -28.34 -11.76 1.52
C GLN A 203 -28.68 -11.47 2.99
N LYS A 204 -29.54 -10.49 3.25
CA LYS A 204 -30.12 -10.28 4.59
C LYS A 204 -30.99 -11.49 4.95
N LYS A 205 -30.73 -12.11 6.10
CA LYS A 205 -31.64 -13.12 6.68
C LYS A 205 -32.93 -12.43 7.14
N SER A 206 -34.08 -13.12 7.03
CA SER A 206 -35.37 -12.62 7.54
C SER A 206 -35.32 -12.41 9.06
N GLU A 207 -36.10 -11.45 9.56
CA GLU A 207 -36.09 -10.95 10.95
C GLU A 207 -36.44 -11.98 12.05
N ASP A 208 -36.85 -13.20 11.70
CA ASP A 208 -37.31 -14.24 12.64
C ASP A 208 -36.23 -15.21 13.16
N ALA A 209 -34.94 -14.96 12.90
CA ALA A 209 -33.85 -15.77 13.46
C ALA A 209 -33.29 -15.12 14.73
N ASP A 210 -33.48 -15.81 15.86
CA ASP A 210 -32.97 -15.55 17.20
C ASP A 210 -31.63 -14.77 17.21
N HIS A 211 -31.60 -13.63 17.90
CA HIS A 211 -30.49 -12.66 17.94
C HIS A 211 -29.25 -13.14 18.72
N SER A 212 -29.07 -14.45 18.90
CA SER A 212 -27.87 -15.01 19.50
C SER A 212 -26.88 -15.43 18.40
N MET A 213 -25.73 -14.75 18.37
CA MET A 213 -24.55 -14.90 17.49
C MET A 213 -24.40 -13.72 16.52
N GLY A 214 -23.47 -12.81 16.81
CA GLY A 214 -23.28 -11.51 16.15
C GLY A 214 -23.09 -11.58 14.63
N TRP A 215 -23.96 -10.85 13.92
CA TRP A 215 -24.03 -10.77 12.45
C TRP A 215 -23.68 -9.37 11.88
N ASP A 216 -22.91 -8.56 12.60
CA ASP A 216 -22.46 -7.24 12.12
C ASP A 216 -21.03 -7.22 11.57
N SER A 217 -20.34 -8.37 11.49
CA SER A 217 -18.96 -8.41 11.00
C SER A 217 -18.87 -8.81 9.52
N PRO A 218 -18.16 -8.05 8.66
CA PRO A 218 -18.08 -8.32 7.23
C PRO A 218 -17.55 -9.73 6.93
N LEU A 219 -18.24 -10.47 6.06
CA LEU A 219 -17.89 -11.85 5.71
C LEU A 219 -16.43 -11.96 5.28
N ALA A 220 -15.67 -12.83 5.93
CA ALA A 220 -14.35 -13.22 5.47
C ALA A 220 -14.53 -14.05 4.20
N LEU A 221 -14.22 -13.48 3.04
CA LEU A 221 -14.45 -14.09 1.73
C LEU A 221 -13.13 -14.28 0.98
N ALA A 222 -12.98 -15.45 0.38
CA ALA A 222 -11.90 -15.76 -0.54
C ALA A 222 -12.48 -16.16 -1.90
N GLY A 223 -11.86 -15.67 -2.98
CA GLY A 223 -12.08 -16.12 -4.34
C GLY A 223 -10.90 -16.95 -4.83
N SER A 224 -11.15 -17.81 -5.81
CA SER A 224 -10.15 -18.65 -6.45
C SER A 224 -10.43 -18.79 -7.94
N VAL A 225 -9.39 -18.86 -8.75
CA VAL A 225 -9.48 -19.08 -10.20
C VAL A 225 -8.32 -19.95 -10.65
N ASN A 226 -8.57 -20.82 -11.63
CA ASN A 226 -7.51 -21.64 -12.21
C ASN A 226 -6.46 -20.75 -12.90
N LEU A 227 -5.18 -20.92 -12.59
CA LEU A 227 -4.13 -20.02 -13.06
C LEU A 227 -3.99 -19.98 -14.59
N LYS A 228 -4.24 -21.09 -15.30
CA LYS A 228 -4.22 -21.09 -16.78
C LYS A 228 -5.30 -20.18 -17.38
N ARG A 229 -6.41 -19.96 -16.66
CA ARG A 229 -7.50 -19.06 -17.10
C ARG A 229 -7.17 -17.59 -16.90
N MET A 230 -6.20 -17.28 -16.04
CA MET A 230 -5.59 -15.95 -15.93
C MET A 230 -4.68 -15.62 -17.14
N GLY A 231 -4.58 -16.49 -18.15
CA GLY A 231 -3.70 -16.29 -19.30
C GLY A 231 -2.26 -16.77 -19.07
N TYR A 232 -2.01 -17.48 -17.97
CA TYR A 232 -0.71 -18.07 -17.69
C TYR A 232 -0.47 -19.31 -18.56
N SER A 233 0.63 -19.32 -19.30
CA SER A 233 0.93 -20.39 -20.26
C SER A 233 1.45 -21.64 -19.56
N SER A 234 0.99 -22.82 -19.98
CA SER A 234 1.47 -24.13 -19.50
C SER A 234 2.96 -24.40 -19.78
N ARG A 235 3.64 -23.54 -20.56
CA ARG A 235 5.06 -23.68 -20.94
C ARG A 235 6.00 -23.12 -19.88
N THR A 236 5.50 -22.24 -19.01
CA THR A 236 6.31 -21.67 -17.94
C THR A 236 6.27 -22.60 -16.73
N ARG A 237 7.43 -23.11 -16.31
CA ARG A 237 7.52 -23.95 -15.11
C ARG A 237 7.31 -23.07 -13.87
N LEU A 238 6.22 -23.31 -13.15
CA LEU A 238 5.97 -22.64 -11.87
C LEU A 238 6.94 -23.18 -10.80
N PRO A 239 7.65 -22.30 -10.08
CA PRO A 239 8.43 -22.72 -8.93
C PRO A 239 7.50 -23.18 -7.80
N ARG A 240 8.03 -23.97 -6.84
CA ARG A 240 7.26 -24.40 -5.66
C ARG A 240 6.96 -23.24 -4.70
N GLN A 241 7.89 -22.28 -4.62
CA GLN A 241 7.80 -21.06 -3.84
C GLN A 241 8.52 -19.94 -4.61
N GLY A 242 8.11 -18.69 -4.40
CA GLY A 242 8.73 -17.51 -5.02
C GLY A 242 7.69 -16.51 -5.51
N GLU A 243 8.06 -15.67 -6.48
CA GLU A 243 7.14 -14.68 -7.07
C GLU A 243 6.98 -14.89 -8.58
N ILE A 244 5.85 -14.44 -9.11
CA ILE A 244 5.66 -14.38 -10.56
C ILE A 244 4.83 -13.18 -11.00
N ASP A 245 5.16 -12.67 -12.18
CA ASP A 245 4.44 -11.57 -12.78
C ASP A 245 3.17 -12.06 -13.47
N LEU A 246 2.03 -11.54 -13.03
CA LEU A 246 0.75 -11.65 -13.72
C LEU A 246 0.40 -10.32 -14.40
N PRO A 247 -0.07 -10.34 -15.67
CA PRO A 247 -0.47 -9.11 -16.38
C PRO A 247 -1.78 -8.50 -15.84
N VAL A 248 -2.57 -9.30 -15.13
CA VAL A 248 -3.82 -8.92 -14.47
C VAL A 248 -3.86 -9.59 -13.11
N ARG A 249 -4.12 -8.83 -12.05
CA ARG A 249 -4.42 -9.33 -10.70
C ARG A 249 -5.90 -9.09 -10.39
N ILE A 250 -6.44 -9.82 -9.42
CA ILE A 250 -7.84 -9.67 -9.01
C ILE A 250 -7.88 -8.98 -7.64
N LEU A 251 -8.70 -7.94 -7.55
CA LEU A 251 -8.97 -7.22 -6.33
C LEU A 251 -10.43 -7.39 -5.95
N MET A 252 -10.70 -7.71 -4.70
CA MET A 252 -12.05 -7.79 -4.15
C MET A 252 -12.24 -6.67 -3.14
N ARG A 253 -13.15 -5.74 -3.41
CA ARG A 253 -13.47 -4.62 -2.50
C ARG A 253 -14.91 -4.64 -2.07
N ASP A 254 -15.15 -4.17 -0.85
CA ASP A 254 -16.48 -4.00 -0.30
C ASP A 254 -16.77 -2.51 -0.12
N HIS A 255 -17.80 -2.04 -0.82
CA HIS A 255 -18.27 -0.66 -0.75
C HIS A 255 -19.71 -0.67 -0.24
N ASP A 256 -19.87 -0.37 1.05
CA ASP A 256 -21.17 -0.22 1.71
C ASP A 256 -22.13 -1.42 1.49
N GLY A 257 -21.60 -2.64 1.60
CA GLY A 257 -22.39 -3.89 1.47
C GLY A 257 -22.54 -4.39 0.03
N ARG A 258 -21.96 -3.68 -0.95
CA ARG A 258 -21.76 -4.17 -2.30
C ARG A 258 -20.31 -4.61 -2.47
N LEU A 259 -20.12 -5.89 -2.75
CA LEU A 259 -18.83 -6.44 -3.11
C LEU A 259 -18.59 -6.25 -4.60
N ASP A 260 -17.52 -5.58 -5.00
CA ASP A 260 -17.08 -5.49 -6.39
C ASP A 260 -15.77 -6.27 -6.56
N ILE A 261 -15.71 -7.11 -7.60
CA ILE A 261 -14.53 -7.90 -7.95
C ILE A 261 -13.95 -7.38 -9.26
N TYR A 262 -12.75 -6.81 -9.15
CA TYR A 262 -12.04 -6.13 -10.20
C TYR A 262 -10.97 -7.04 -10.79
N ALA A 263 -10.90 -7.10 -12.11
CA ALA A 263 -9.67 -7.42 -12.81
C ALA A 263 -8.86 -6.13 -12.93
N VAL A 264 -7.61 -6.11 -12.48
CA VAL A 264 -6.76 -4.92 -12.45
C VAL A 264 -5.53 -5.12 -13.32
N LYS A 265 -5.25 -4.16 -14.21
CA LYS A 265 -4.02 -4.16 -15.02
C LYS A 265 -2.81 -3.96 -14.09
N THR A 266 -1.78 -4.77 -14.28
CA THR A 266 -0.51 -4.64 -13.55
C THR A 266 0.56 -3.97 -14.41
N GLY A 267 1.69 -3.61 -13.77
CA GLY A 267 2.81 -2.93 -14.44
C GLY A 267 2.53 -1.45 -14.74
N VAL A 268 1.45 -0.92 -14.16
CA VAL A 268 1.06 0.49 -14.13
C VAL A 268 1.39 1.08 -12.74
N ALA A 269 1.11 2.36 -12.50
CA ALA A 269 1.49 3.01 -11.24
C ALA A 269 0.93 2.26 -10.02
N HIS A 270 1.76 1.95 -9.02
CA HIS A 270 1.40 1.26 -7.76
C HIS A 270 0.76 -0.13 -7.85
N VAL A 271 0.59 -0.70 -9.04
CA VAL A 271 0.05 -2.06 -9.20
C VAL A 271 1.16 -2.97 -9.68
N PHE A 272 1.78 -3.67 -8.75
CA PHE A 272 2.87 -4.58 -9.08
C PHE A 272 2.33 -5.86 -9.75
N ALA A 273 3.09 -6.39 -10.71
CA ALA A 273 2.73 -7.64 -11.38
C ALA A 273 3.03 -8.87 -10.53
N LYS A 274 3.96 -8.74 -9.57
CA LYS A 274 4.48 -9.82 -8.72
C LYS A 274 3.40 -10.36 -7.78
N VAL A 275 3.17 -11.66 -7.86
CA VAL A 275 2.29 -12.43 -6.98
C VAL A 275 3.09 -13.57 -6.35
N GLN A 276 2.90 -13.77 -5.05
CA GLN A 276 3.58 -14.81 -4.28
C GLN A 276 3.05 -16.21 -4.64
N ILE A 277 3.95 -17.18 -4.74
CA ILE A 277 3.67 -18.58 -4.99
C ILE A 277 4.02 -19.37 -3.74
N GLY A 278 3.09 -20.24 -3.32
CA GLY A 278 3.30 -21.16 -2.22
C GLY A 278 2.84 -22.57 -2.55
N ALA A 279 3.60 -23.59 -2.13
CA ALA A 279 3.23 -24.98 -2.28
C ALA A 279 2.24 -25.40 -1.19
N ALA A 280 1.13 -26.03 -1.58
CA ALA A 280 0.23 -26.66 -0.63
C ALA A 280 0.80 -28.00 -0.15
N GLU A 281 0.63 -28.27 1.13
CA GLU A 281 1.06 -29.50 1.78
C GLU A 281 -0.10 -30.48 1.91
N PHE A 282 0.15 -31.78 1.65
CA PHE A 282 -0.90 -32.78 1.77
C PHE A 282 -1.02 -33.26 3.22
N ASP A 283 -2.15 -32.94 3.85
CA ASP A 283 -2.52 -33.47 5.16
C ASP A 283 -3.20 -34.84 4.98
N LYS A 284 -2.44 -35.91 5.24
CA LYS A 284 -2.92 -37.30 5.14
C LYS A 284 -4.11 -37.59 6.06
N SER A 285 -4.20 -36.91 7.21
CA SER A 285 -5.27 -37.15 8.18
C SER A 285 -6.60 -36.56 7.71
N LYS A 286 -6.54 -35.43 6.98
CA LYS A 286 -7.72 -34.75 6.40
C LYS A 286 -8.02 -35.19 4.97
N GLY A 287 -7.09 -35.88 4.32
CA GLY A 287 -7.19 -36.21 2.90
C GLY A 287 -7.23 -34.98 1.99
N ALA A 288 -6.66 -33.86 2.45
CA ALA A 288 -6.78 -32.55 1.81
C ALA A 288 -5.42 -31.84 1.72
N TYR A 289 -5.29 -30.92 0.77
CA TYR A 289 -4.14 -30.04 0.68
C TYR A 289 -4.39 -28.77 1.50
N THR A 290 -3.41 -28.35 2.27
CA THR A 290 -3.47 -27.15 3.11
C THR A 290 -2.36 -26.17 2.75
N PHE A 291 -2.68 -24.88 2.78
CA PHE A 291 -1.73 -23.79 2.66
C PHE A 291 -2.02 -22.73 3.71
N ILE A 292 -1.00 -22.20 4.36
CA ILE A 292 -1.13 -21.12 5.35
C ILE A 292 -0.43 -19.89 4.79
N THR A 293 -1.14 -18.77 4.74
CA THR A 293 -0.58 -17.50 4.27
C THR A 293 0.36 -16.89 5.31
N ASP A 294 1.29 -16.07 4.84
CA ASP A 294 2.21 -15.24 5.64
C ASP A 294 1.58 -13.89 6.09
N SER A 295 0.29 -13.72 5.80
CA SER A 295 -0.50 -12.57 6.21
C SER A 295 -0.74 -12.54 7.71
N THR A 296 -1.04 -11.36 8.25
CA THR A 296 -1.62 -11.22 9.59
C THR A 296 -3.04 -10.70 9.49
N PRO A 297 -4.05 -11.44 10.00
CA PRO A 297 -3.95 -12.79 10.55
C PRO A 297 -3.60 -13.85 9.48
N PRO A 298 -2.96 -14.98 9.86
CA PRO A 298 -2.67 -16.05 8.92
C PRO A 298 -3.98 -16.72 8.49
N ARG A 299 -4.10 -17.01 7.20
CA ARG A 299 -5.28 -17.64 6.60
C ARG A 299 -4.94 -19.06 6.18
N THR A 300 -5.76 -20.01 6.61
CA THR A 300 -5.63 -21.42 6.25
C THR A 300 -6.52 -21.72 5.06
N LEU A 301 -5.94 -22.09 3.93
CA LEU A 301 -6.64 -22.57 2.76
C LEU A 301 -6.66 -24.10 2.76
N VAL A 302 -7.83 -24.68 2.49
CA VAL A 302 -8.04 -26.13 2.42
C VAL A 302 -8.62 -26.49 1.06
N PHE A 303 -8.00 -27.45 0.38
CA PHE A 303 -8.41 -27.96 -0.92
C PHE A 303 -8.61 -29.47 -0.84
N THR A 304 -9.86 -29.92 -0.97
CA THR A 304 -10.19 -31.35 -0.89
C THR A 304 -10.23 -31.98 -2.28
N PRO A 305 -9.24 -32.81 -2.67
CA PRO A 305 -9.24 -33.49 -3.97
C PRO A 305 -10.38 -34.51 -4.08
N ALA A 306 -10.96 -34.65 -5.27
CA ALA A 306 -11.97 -35.68 -5.54
C ALA A 306 -11.42 -37.11 -5.42
N LYS A 307 -10.11 -37.29 -5.60
CA LYS A 307 -9.38 -38.55 -5.37
C LYS A 307 -8.09 -38.27 -4.60
N PRO A 308 -8.04 -38.52 -3.28
CA PRO A 308 -6.83 -38.26 -2.49
C PRO A 308 -5.66 -39.18 -2.90
N PRO A 309 -4.42 -38.67 -2.99
CA PRO A 309 -3.24 -39.50 -3.26
C PRO A 309 -3.09 -40.64 -2.24
N GLY A 310 -2.95 -41.88 -2.72
CA GLY A 310 -2.80 -43.07 -1.86
C GLY A 310 -4.08 -43.89 -1.63
N ALA A 311 -5.21 -43.54 -2.26
CA ALA A 311 -6.46 -44.29 -2.18
C ALA A 311 -6.53 -45.59 -3.03
N GLU A 312 -5.40 -46.09 -3.52
CA GLU A 312 -5.33 -47.41 -4.16
C GLU A 312 -4.60 -48.38 -3.22
N ILE A 313 -5.32 -49.10 -2.33
CA ILE A 313 -5.46 -50.58 -2.28
C ILE A 313 -6.53 -51.00 -1.24
N SER A 314 -7.64 -51.61 -1.69
CA SER A 314 -8.11 -52.96 -1.28
C SER A 314 -9.51 -53.22 -1.87
N PRO A 315 -9.70 -54.27 -2.70
CA PRO A 315 -11.04 -54.71 -3.06
C PRO A 315 -11.63 -55.50 -1.88
N VAL A 316 -12.97 -55.48 -1.77
CA VAL A 316 -13.82 -56.19 -0.80
C VAL A 316 -14.28 -55.32 0.38
N LEU A 317 -15.37 -54.60 0.12
CA LEU A 317 -16.60 -54.41 0.90
C LEU A 317 -17.21 -53.06 0.52
N SER A 318 -18.53 -53.04 0.34
CA SER A 318 -19.32 -51.88 -0.11
C SER A 318 -18.89 -50.57 0.56
N PRO A 319 -18.92 -49.44 -0.16
CA PRO A 319 -18.45 -48.17 0.39
C PRO A 319 -19.30 -47.80 1.61
N PRO A 320 -18.70 -47.41 2.75
CA PRO A 320 -19.44 -46.61 3.71
C PRO A 320 -19.75 -45.27 3.04
N ASP A 321 -21.03 -44.91 3.01
CA ASP A 321 -21.56 -43.61 2.59
C ASP A 321 -20.99 -42.50 3.49
N SER A 322 -19.73 -42.11 3.30
CA SER A 322 -19.13 -40.94 3.97
C SER A 322 -17.87 -40.47 3.24
N VAL A 323 -17.97 -40.15 1.95
CA VAL A 323 -17.05 -39.14 1.40
C VAL A 323 -17.36 -37.86 2.18
N PRO A 324 -16.38 -37.15 2.79
CA PRO A 324 -16.64 -35.83 3.32
C PRO A 324 -17.03 -34.93 2.14
N ILE A 325 -18.34 -34.83 1.90
CA ILE A 325 -18.94 -33.80 1.08
C ILE A 325 -18.42 -32.52 1.70
N SER A 326 -17.56 -31.79 0.98
CA SER A 326 -17.21 -30.42 1.38
C SER A 326 -18.54 -29.73 1.65
N PRO A 327 -18.81 -29.23 2.88
CA PRO A 327 -20.11 -28.69 3.19
C PRO A 327 -20.48 -27.68 2.08
N GLN A 328 -21.67 -27.73 1.53
CA GLN A 328 -22.03 -26.76 0.50
C GLN A 328 -22.69 -25.59 1.20
N HIS A 329 -22.14 -24.39 1.03
CA HIS A 329 -22.74 -23.18 1.55
C HIS A 329 -23.40 -22.43 0.39
N THR A 330 -24.71 -22.23 0.48
CA THR A 330 -25.52 -21.64 -0.60
C THR A 330 -26.19 -20.33 -0.20
N GLY A 331 -25.93 -19.80 1.01
CA GLY A 331 -26.98 -19.05 1.72
C GLY A 331 -26.70 -17.61 2.15
N GLU A 332 -25.59 -16.98 1.78
CA GLU A 332 -25.22 -15.69 2.42
C GLU A 332 -24.63 -14.65 1.46
N ILE A 333 -24.12 -15.07 0.29
CA ILE A 333 -23.62 -14.16 -0.73
C ILE A 333 -24.08 -14.59 -2.13
N ASP A 334 -24.69 -13.66 -2.86
CA ASP A 334 -25.10 -13.83 -4.25
C ASP A 334 -24.08 -13.14 -5.16
N ILE A 335 -23.24 -13.92 -5.83
CA ILE A 335 -22.23 -13.43 -6.78
C ILE A 335 -22.81 -13.46 -8.18
N ARG A 336 -22.80 -12.30 -8.85
CA ARG A 336 -23.32 -12.12 -10.21
C ARG A 336 -22.23 -11.62 -11.16
N PRO A 337 -22.12 -12.19 -12.36
CA PRO A 337 -21.20 -11.70 -13.37
C PRO A 337 -21.69 -10.38 -13.99
N VAL A 338 -20.76 -9.51 -14.37
CA VAL A 338 -21.07 -8.27 -15.10
C VAL A 338 -21.15 -8.58 -16.60
N VAL A 339 -22.29 -8.35 -17.22
CA VAL A 339 -22.55 -8.72 -18.63
C VAL A 339 -21.68 -7.92 -19.61
N THR A 340 -21.55 -6.62 -19.35
CA THR A 340 -20.79 -5.65 -20.16
C THR A 340 -19.74 -4.98 -19.27
N PRO A 341 -18.65 -5.70 -18.95
CA PRO A 341 -17.60 -5.17 -18.11
C PRO A 341 -16.96 -3.97 -18.84
N THR A 342 -16.70 -2.89 -18.11
CA THR A 342 -16.17 -1.64 -18.68
C THR A 342 -14.95 -1.21 -17.89
N ILE A 343 -13.93 -0.75 -18.61
CA ILE A 343 -12.71 -0.23 -18.00
C ILE A 343 -12.95 1.11 -17.32
N SER A 344 -12.47 1.22 -16.08
CA SER A 344 -12.54 2.42 -15.26
C SER A 344 -11.17 2.71 -14.66
N PRO A 345 -10.77 3.98 -14.53
CA PRO A 345 -9.61 4.32 -13.71
C PRO A 345 -9.87 3.96 -12.25
N LEU A 346 -8.83 3.51 -11.54
CA LEU A 346 -8.83 3.22 -10.11
C LEU A 346 -7.67 3.96 -9.43
N PRO A 347 -7.70 5.30 -9.42
CA PRO A 347 -6.53 6.13 -9.09
C PRO A 347 -6.06 6.02 -7.64
N GLN A 348 -6.90 5.53 -6.73
CA GLN A 348 -6.60 5.38 -5.30
C GLN A 348 -6.13 3.97 -4.93
N LEU A 349 -5.86 3.12 -5.92
CA LEU A 349 -5.41 1.76 -5.68
C LEU A 349 -3.97 1.74 -5.19
N GLU A 350 -3.73 1.01 -4.10
CA GLU A 350 -2.40 0.78 -3.53
C GLU A 350 -2.02 -0.71 -3.56
N GLU A 351 -0.73 -1.03 -3.55
CA GLU A 351 -0.28 -2.43 -3.56
C GLU A 351 -0.83 -3.22 -2.36
N GLY A 352 -0.95 -2.57 -1.20
CA GLY A 352 -1.53 -3.17 0.01
C GLY A 352 -3.01 -3.51 -0.09
N ASP A 353 -3.71 -3.10 -1.16
CA ASP A 353 -5.09 -3.54 -1.41
C ASP A 353 -5.15 -4.98 -1.92
N PHE A 354 -4.06 -5.48 -2.53
CA PHE A 354 -4.00 -6.85 -3.00
C PHE A 354 -3.58 -7.79 -1.88
N HIS A 355 -4.39 -8.82 -1.68
CA HIS A 355 -4.07 -9.93 -0.81
C HIS A 355 -4.35 -11.22 -1.58
N ASP A 356 -3.35 -11.63 -2.36
CA ASP A 356 -3.46 -12.68 -3.37
C ASP A 356 -2.23 -13.59 -3.43
N TYR A 357 -2.48 -14.86 -3.74
CA TYR A 357 -1.46 -15.91 -3.79
C TYR A 357 -1.72 -16.85 -4.95
N ILE A 358 -0.67 -17.46 -5.47
CA ILE A 358 -0.74 -18.63 -6.33
C ILE A 358 -0.41 -19.85 -5.49
N ILE A 359 -1.35 -20.77 -5.41
CA ILE A 359 -1.18 -22.03 -4.71
C ILE A 359 -0.75 -23.10 -5.71
N TRP A 360 0.46 -23.62 -5.52
CA TRP A 360 1.02 -24.69 -6.32
C TRP A 360 0.74 -26.05 -5.69
N PHE A 361 0.38 -27.04 -6.51
CA PHE A 361 0.19 -28.42 -6.07
C PHE A 361 1.22 -29.36 -6.74
N PRO A 362 1.65 -30.43 -6.06
CA PRO A 362 2.47 -31.48 -6.66
C PRO A 362 1.84 -32.09 -7.91
N ALA A 363 2.64 -32.43 -8.93
CA ALA A 363 2.13 -32.99 -10.19
C ALA A 363 1.30 -34.28 -10.02
N GLY A 364 1.62 -35.10 -9.00
CA GLY A 364 0.86 -36.32 -8.66
C GLY A 364 -0.48 -36.07 -7.95
N SER A 365 -0.81 -34.81 -7.62
CA SER A 365 -2.06 -34.46 -6.93
C SER A 365 -3.30 -34.50 -7.85
N GLY A 366 -3.10 -34.37 -9.17
CA GLY A 366 -4.20 -34.13 -10.13
C GLY A 366 -4.85 -32.74 -10.01
N LEU A 367 -4.30 -31.86 -9.16
CA LEU A 367 -4.75 -30.48 -8.97
C LEU A 367 -3.88 -29.52 -9.79
N GLU A 368 -4.54 -28.55 -10.40
CA GLU A 368 -3.87 -27.48 -11.13
C GLU A 368 -3.60 -26.30 -10.18
N PRO A 369 -2.53 -25.52 -10.40
CA PRO A 369 -2.29 -24.31 -9.63
C PRO A 369 -3.46 -23.34 -9.70
N VAL A 370 -3.81 -22.76 -8.55
CA VAL A 370 -4.93 -21.82 -8.41
C VAL A 370 -4.43 -20.48 -7.92
N TYR A 371 -4.94 -19.41 -8.51
CA TYR A 371 -4.78 -18.06 -8.00
C TYR A 371 -5.92 -17.80 -7.00
N VAL A 372 -5.57 -17.45 -5.77
CA VAL A 372 -6.50 -17.16 -4.67
C VAL A 372 -6.36 -15.69 -4.31
N TYR A 373 -7.48 -15.04 -4.05
CA TYR A 373 -7.54 -13.63 -3.70
C TYR A 373 -8.55 -13.41 -2.58
N PHE A 374 -8.24 -12.52 -1.66
CA PHE A 374 -9.10 -12.16 -0.53
C PHE A 374 -9.68 -10.76 -0.73
N LYS A 375 -10.68 -10.43 0.09
CA LYS A 375 -11.13 -9.05 0.28
C LYS A 375 -9.94 -8.17 0.72
N SER A 376 -9.88 -6.92 0.24
CA SER A 376 -8.82 -5.98 0.63
C SER A 376 -8.74 -5.90 2.15
N PRO A 377 -7.54 -6.01 2.76
CA PRO A 377 -7.38 -5.83 4.19
C PRO A 377 -7.91 -4.48 4.67
N ARG A 378 -7.86 -3.44 3.83
CA ARG A 378 -8.40 -2.11 4.14
C ARG A 378 -9.90 -2.07 4.31
N ASP A 379 -10.61 -3.08 3.83
CA ASP A 379 -12.06 -3.20 3.99
C ASP A 379 -12.43 -4.10 5.19
N GLU A 380 -11.45 -4.51 6.00
CA GLU A 380 -11.66 -5.20 7.28
C GLU A 380 -11.75 -4.17 8.43
N PRO A 381 -12.59 -4.44 9.45
CA PRO A 381 -12.74 -3.54 10.58
C PRO A 381 -11.48 -3.52 11.44
N GLY A 382 -11.24 -2.41 12.13
CA GLY A 382 -10.15 -2.31 13.09
C GLY A 382 -10.22 -1.08 13.97
N GLU A 383 -9.51 -1.16 15.09
CA GLU A 383 -9.36 -0.08 16.06
C GLU A 383 -8.16 0.80 15.72
N VAL A 384 -8.33 2.12 15.88
CA VAL A 384 -7.24 3.08 15.68
C VAL A 384 -6.26 3.05 16.84
N THR A 385 -4.97 2.90 16.51
CA THR A 385 -3.85 2.89 17.44
C THR A 385 -2.79 3.93 17.06
N GLY A 386 -1.73 4.06 17.85
CA GLY A 386 -0.62 5.00 17.61
C GLY A 386 -0.81 6.39 18.23
N GLN A 387 0.27 7.16 18.30
CA GLN A 387 0.32 8.44 19.01
C GLN A 387 0.17 9.67 18.11
N GLY A 388 0.61 9.58 16.85
CA GLY A 388 0.81 10.72 15.99
C GLY A 388 2.02 11.56 16.41
N GLU A 389 2.26 12.65 15.68
CA GLU A 389 3.38 13.56 15.91
C GLU A 389 2.90 14.97 16.22
N TRP A 390 3.62 15.69 17.08
CA TRP A 390 3.40 17.11 17.32
C TRP A 390 3.92 17.91 16.13
N ILE A 391 3.03 18.63 15.46
CA ILE A 391 3.36 19.38 14.25
C ILE A 391 3.54 20.86 14.60
N LEU A 392 4.68 21.42 14.21
CA LEU A 392 4.95 22.86 14.32
C LEU A 392 4.86 23.52 12.94
N GLY A 393 4.07 24.58 12.84
CA GLY A 393 3.95 25.37 11.61
C GLY A 393 2.97 24.77 10.59
N ILE A 394 3.33 24.82 9.30
CA ILE A 394 2.46 24.40 8.20
C ILE A 394 2.54 22.88 8.05
N TRP A 395 1.47 22.19 8.43
CA TRP A 395 1.44 20.74 8.52
C TRP A 395 1.69 20.04 7.18
N LEU A 396 0.93 20.40 6.14
CA LEU A 396 1.05 19.74 4.82
C LEU A 396 2.20 20.28 3.95
N ALA A 397 3.10 21.10 4.49
CA ALA A 397 4.28 21.56 3.76
C ALA A 397 5.23 20.39 3.41
N GLU A 398 5.27 19.36 4.26
CA GLU A 398 6.12 18.19 4.09
C GLU A 398 5.42 17.04 3.33
N ALA A 399 4.13 17.18 3.01
CA ALA A 399 3.36 16.14 2.31
C ALA A 399 3.87 15.84 0.89
N GLY A 400 4.58 16.78 0.26
CA GLY A 400 5.22 16.60 -1.05
C GLY A 400 6.69 16.18 -0.98
N LYS A 401 7.23 15.90 0.22
CA LYS A 401 8.63 15.59 0.47
C LYS A 401 8.76 14.25 1.20
N ASP A 402 9.97 13.71 1.26
CA ASP A 402 10.34 12.52 2.05
C ASP A 402 9.30 11.39 2.00
N GLN A 403 8.70 11.05 3.13
CA GLN A 403 7.65 10.03 3.28
C GLN A 403 6.24 10.65 3.42
N GLY A 404 6.12 11.97 3.23
CA GLY A 404 4.90 12.74 3.52
C GLY A 404 4.84 13.26 4.97
N ALA A 405 3.74 13.95 5.27
CA ALA A 405 3.51 14.58 6.57
C ALA A 405 2.94 13.57 7.58
N ALA A 406 3.42 13.59 8.81
CA ALA A 406 2.91 12.75 9.90
C ALA A 406 1.47 13.10 10.29
N ILE A 407 0.76 12.14 10.89
CA ILE A 407 -0.57 12.38 11.46
C ILE A 407 -0.43 13.25 12.72
N PRO A 408 -1.12 14.40 12.84
CA PRO A 408 -1.02 15.26 14.02
C PRO A 408 -1.53 14.56 15.28
N ALA A 409 -0.78 14.66 16.38
CA ALA A 409 -1.10 14.04 17.67
C ALA A 409 -2.52 14.40 18.16
N GLN A 410 -2.91 15.68 18.05
CA GLN A 410 -4.24 16.14 18.44
C GLN A 410 -5.40 15.55 17.62
N ILE A 411 -5.11 15.04 16.41
CA ILE A 411 -6.08 14.31 15.59
C ILE A 411 -6.05 12.81 15.94
N ALA A 412 -4.86 12.25 16.15
CA ALA A 412 -4.70 10.87 16.62
C ALA A 412 -5.43 10.66 17.95
N ASP A 413 -5.32 11.56 18.92
CA ASP A 413 -6.00 11.48 20.22
C ASP A 413 -7.53 11.40 20.11
N LYS A 414 -8.13 12.04 19.10
CA LYS A 414 -9.59 12.00 18.86
C LYS A 414 -10.05 10.73 18.16
N LEU A 415 -9.13 10.03 17.50
CA LEU A 415 -9.40 8.84 16.71
C LEU A 415 -9.03 7.55 17.47
N ARG A 416 -8.00 7.59 18.31
CA ARG A 416 -7.47 6.45 19.07
C ARG A 416 -8.56 5.76 19.88
N GLY A 417 -8.58 4.43 19.83
CA GLY A 417 -9.56 3.60 20.51
C GLY A 417 -10.93 3.53 19.82
N ARG A 418 -11.14 4.24 18.70
CA ARG A 418 -12.36 4.09 17.89
C ARG A 418 -12.19 2.96 16.90
N GLU A 419 -13.22 2.15 16.75
CA GLU A 419 -13.32 1.14 15.70
C GLU A 419 -13.95 1.72 14.44
N PHE A 420 -13.40 1.34 13.28
CA PHE A 420 -13.93 1.64 11.97
C PHE A 420 -14.20 0.35 11.21
N SER A 421 -15.25 0.33 10.40
CA SER A 421 -15.62 -0.83 9.57
C SER A 421 -14.75 -0.99 8.31
N SER A 422 -14.07 0.09 7.89
CA SER A 422 -13.10 0.11 6.80
C SER A 422 -12.16 1.30 6.90
N PHE A 423 -11.01 1.23 6.22
CA PHE A 423 -10.04 2.31 6.14
C PHE A 423 -10.61 3.55 5.46
N ASP A 424 -11.55 3.40 4.52
CA ASP A 424 -12.24 4.53 3.91
C ASP A 424 -13.10 5.29 4.92
N ARG A 425 -13.78 4.59 5.84
CA ARG A 425 -14.52 5.22 6.94
C ARG A 425 -13.59 5.92 7.92
N PHE A 426 -12.45 5.31 8.23
CA PHE A 426 -11.39 5.97 8.99
C PHE A 426 -10.90 7.24 8.29
N ARG A 427 -10.57 7.18 6.99
CA ARG A 427 -10.11 8.33 6.19
C ARG A 427 -11.15 9.46 6.20
N GLU A 428 -12.44 9.13 6.07
CA GLU A 428 -13.52 10.11 6.16
C GLU A 428 -13.57 10.80 7.52
N ALA A 429 -13.51 10.02 8.60
CA ALA A 429 -13.49 10.55 9.96
C ALA A 429 -12.24 11.39 10.21
N PHE A 430 -11.07 10.93 9.77
CA PHE A 430 -9.81 11.66 9.86
C PHE A 430 -9.92 13.07 9.27
N TRP A 431 -10.41 13.20 8.05
CA TRP A 431 -10.55 14.52 7.42
C TRP A 431 -11.63 15.38 8.10
N ARG A 432 -12.69 14.79 8.66
CA ARG A 432 -13.65 15.54 9.48
C ARG A 432 -13.01 16.08 10.77
N GLU A 433 -12.20 15.29 11.46
CA GLU A 433 -11.49 15.74 12.66
C GLU A 433 -10.51 16.87 12.35
N VAL A 434 -9.77 16.78 11.23
CA VAL A 434 -8.91 17.86 10.73
C VAL A 434 -9.70 19.14 10.48
N ALA A 435 -10.90 19.04 9.89
CA ALA A 435 -11.73 20.21 9.59
C ALA A 435 -12.41 20.84 10.83
N ASN A 436 -12.47 20.09 11.93
CA ASN A 436 -13.00 20.53 13.23
C ASN A 436 -11.90 21.12 14.12
N ASP A 437 -10.64 20.95 13.76
CA ASP A 437 -9.50 21.56 14.45
C ASP A 437 -9.20 22.95 13.86
N PRO A 438 -9.36 24.05 14.60
CA PRO A 438 -9.19 25.40 14.05
C PRO A 438 -7.76 25.70 13.57
N GLU A 439 -6.75 25.13 14.22
CA GLU A 439 -5.33 25.36 13.89
C GLU A 439 -4.96 24.67 12.59
N LEU A 440 -5.41 23.42 12.40
CA LEU A 440 -5.16 22.67 11.17
C LEU A 440 -6.07 23.13 10.03
N SER A 441 -7.37 23.28 10.28
CA SER A 441 -8.34 23.68 9.24
C SER A 441 -8.07 25.08 8.68
N GLY A 442 -7.52 25.99 9.51
CA GLY A 442 -7.10 27.33 9.10
C GLY A 442 -6.02 27.36 8.02
N GLN A 443 -5.30 26.25 7.81
CA GLN A 443 -4.29 26.12 6.76
C GLN A 443 -4.87 25.81 5.37
N PHE A 444 -6.17 25.53 5.28
CA PHE A 444 -6.84 25.15 4.04
C PHE A 444 -7.72 26.27 3.49
N ILE A 445 -7.88 26.32 2.17
CA ILE A 445 -8.90 27.17 1.54
C ILE A 445 -10.32 26.70 1.91
N GLU A 446 -11.30 27.62 1.86
CA GLU A 446 -12.69 27.36 2.24
C GLU A 446 -13.31 26.13 1.53
N LEU A 447 -13.00 25.95 0.25
CA LEU A 447 -13.46 24.78 -0.52
C LEU A 447 -13.00 23.46 0.11
N ASN A 448 -11.73 23.38 0.52
CA ASN A 448 -11.17 22.18 1.15
C ASN A 448 -11.74 21.99 2.55
N GLN A 449 -11.86 23.07 3.34
CA GLN A 449 -12.49 23.01 4.66
C GLN A 449 -13.91 22.44 4.56
N ARG A 450 -14.72 22.94 3.62
CA ARG A 450 -16.11 22.51 3.42
C ARG A 450 -16.20 21.03 3.03
N ARG A 451 -15.38 20.59 2.08
CA ARG A 451 -15.37 19.18 1.64
C ARG A 451 -14.95 18.22 2.75
N MET A 452 -13.94 18.60 3.53
CA MET A 452 -13.52 17.80 4.67
C MET A 452 -14.61 17.76 5.75
N ARG A 453 -15.18 18.90 6.13
CA ARG A 453 -16.21 19.00 7.19
C ARG A 453 -17.52 18.29 6.83
N GLU A 454 -18.07 18.57 5.65
CA GLU A 454 -19.41 18.11 5.27
C GLU A 454 -19.40 16.67 4.76
N LYS A 455 -18.32 16.25 4.09
CA LYS A 455 -18.27 14.97 3.37
C LYS A 455 -17.19 14.02 3.89
N GLY A 456 -16.25 14.48 4.71
CA GLY A 456 -15.06 13.67 5.05
C GLY A 456 -14.14 13.45 3.85
N TYR A 457 -14.26 14.28 2.81
CA TYR A 457 -13.47 14.11 1.60
C TYR A 457 -12.08 14.70 1.79
N SER A 458 -11.09 14.00 1.24
CA SER A 458 -9.71 14.50 1.22
C SER A 458 -9.62 15.85 0.51
N PRO A 459 -8.84 16.81 1.05
CA PRO A 459 -8.62 18.10 0.42
C PRO A 459 -7.82 17.98 -0.87
N PHE A 460 -8.04 18.91 -1.81
CA PHE A 460 -7.25 18.99 -3.03
C PHE A 460 -5.80 19.38 -2.74
N THR A 461 -4.87 18.78 -3.48
CA THR A 461 -3.46 19.17 -3.50
C THR A 461 -3.24 20.39 -4.40
N PRO A 462 -2.11 21.12 -4.23
CA PRO A 462 -1.67 22.13 -5.19
C PRO A 462 -1.52 21.54 -6.60
N SER A 463 -1.82 22.31 -7.65
CA SER A 463 -1.83 21.80 -9.03
C SER A 463 -0.53 21.11 -9.48
N LYS A 464 0.63 21.55 -8.97
CA LYS A 464 1.94 20.97 -9.27
C LYS A 464 2.18 19.57 -8.65
N GLU A 465 1.35 19.19 -7.68
CA GLU A 465 1.43 17.95 -6.92
C GLU A 465 0.43 16.88 -7.39
N LYS A 466 -0.41 17.24 -8.37
CA LYS A 466 -1.41 16.35 -8.97
C LYS A 466 -0.77 15.46 -10.03
N VAL A 467 -1.25 14.24 -10.16
CA VAL A 467 -0.87 13.34 -11.26
C VAL A 467 -2.14 12.69 -11.84
N GLY A 468 -2.50 13.12 -13.05
CA GLY A 468 -3.69 12.62 -13.72
C GLY A 468 -4.97 12.89 -12.92
N GLY A 469 -5.80 11.87 -12.71
CA GLY A 469 -7.01 11.90 -11.88
C GLY A 469 -6.75 11.96 -10.36
N ARG A 470 -5.50 11.82 -9.92
CA ARG A 470 -5.11 11.93 -8.51
C ARG A 470 -4.79 13.38 -8.18
N ASP A 471 -5.76 14.06 -7.58
CA ASP A 471 -5.73 15.50 -7.31
C ASP A 471 -5.96 15.88 -5.84
N LYS A 472 -6.08 14.90 -4.95
CA LYS A 472 -6.32 15.05 -3.52
C LYS A 472 -5.17 14.47 -2.71
N PHE A 473 -4.99 14.94 -1.48
CA PHE A 473 -4.03 14.31 -0.58
C PHE A 473 -4.43 12.84 -0.31
N GLU A 474 -3.44 12.00 -0.05
CA GLU A 474 -3.63 10.57 0.14
C GLU A 474 -3.08 10.15 1.51
N LEU A 475 -3.64 9.08 2.07
CA LEU A 475 -3.11 8.46 3.29
C LEU A 475 -2.32 7.22 2.89
N HIS A 476 -1.02 7.26 3.11
CA HIS A 476 -0.08 6.23 2.73
C HIS A 476 0.41 5.45 3.95
N HIS A 477 0.48 4.13 3.86
CA HIS A 477 1.10 3.28 4.89
C HIS A 477 2.62 3.23 4.69
N VAL A 478 3.39 3.63 5.70
CA VAL A 478 4.86 3.63 5.67
C VAL A 478 5.40 2.20 5.57
N ILE A 479 4.97 1.34 6.48
CA ILE A 479 5.11 -0.11 6.36
C ILE A 479 3.91 -0.59 5.58
N SER A 480 4.15 -1.18 4.42
CA SER A 480 3.08 -1.63 3.54
C SER A 480 2.22 -2.71 4.23
N ILE A 481 0.94 -2.76 3.90
CA ILE A 481 0.02 -3.78 4.43
C ILE A 481 0.50 -5.20 4.05
N LYS A 482 1.08 -5.36 2.85
CA LYS A 482 1.70 -6.61 2.40
C LYS A 482 2.84 -7.04 3.33
N ASP A 483 3.62 -6.08 3.82
CA ASP A 483 4.72 -6.30 4.76
C ASP A 483 4.24 -6.25 6.22
N ASN A 484 2.98 -6.55 6.47
CA ASN A 484 2.36 -6.59 7.80
C ASN A 484 2.18 -5.25 8.51
N GLY A 485 2.22 -4.14 7.76
CA GLY A 485 1.92 -2.83 8.29
C GLY A 485 0.52 -2.79 8.89
N ALA A 486 0.42 -2.27 10.11
CA ALA A 486 -0.86 -2.09 10.77
C ALA A 486 -1.72 -1.08 9.99
N ILE A 487 -2.99 -1.44 9.74
CA ILE A 487 -3.89 -0.69 8.85
C ILE A 487 -4.36 0.61 9.52
N TYR A 488 -4.68 0.55 10.81
CA TYR A 488 -5.27 1.63 11.60
C TYR A 488 -4.30 2.23 12.62
N ASP A 489 -3.02 1.89 12.55
CA ASP A 489 -1.98 2.56 13.35
C ASP A 489 -1.62 3.89 12.70
N VAL A 490 -1.97 5.00 13.34
CA VAL A 490 -1.70 6.35 12.83
C VAL A 490 -0.20 6.66 12.72
N ASP A 491 0.65 5.97 13.47
CA ASP A 491 2.10 6.12 13.37
C ASP A 491 2.65 5.46 12.11
N ASN A 492 1.93 4.48 11.58
CA ASN A 492 2.18 3.84 10.29
C ASN A 492 1.59 4.63 9.10
N LEU A 493 0.90 5.75 9.33
CA LEU A 493 0.25 6.54 8.28
C LEU A 493 0.97 7.86 8.00
N ARG A 494 0.98 8.29 6.73
CA ARG A 494 1.45 9.61 6.31
C ARG A 494 0.47 10.25 5.33
N VAL A 495 0.29 11.56 5.44
CA VAL A 495 -0.43 12.37 4.45
C VAL A 495 0.54 12.77 3.35
N ILE A 496 0.25 12.38 2.12
CA ILE A 496 1.16 12.53 0.99
C ILE A 496 0.47 13.16 -0.22
N THR A 497 1.25 13.81 -1.08
CA THR A 497 0.76 14.25 -2.39
C THR A 497 0.78 13.11 -3.41
N PRO A 498 -0.15 13.09 -4.39
CA PRO A 498 -0.16 12.07 -5.43
C PRO A 498 1.18 11.90 -6.15
N LYS A 499 1.81 13.03 -6.52
CA LYS A 499 3.12 13.03 -7.16
C LYS A 499 4.17 12.36 -6.28
N ARG A 500 4.24 12.75 -5.00
CA ARG A 500 5.25 12.20 -4.09
C ARG A 500 5.02 10.72 -3.82
N HIS A 501 3.77 10.30 -3.68
CA HIS A 501 3.42 8.90 -3.48
C HIS A 501 3.94 8.03 -4.65
N ILE A 502 3.73 8.47 -5.90
CA ILE A 502 4.26 7.80 -7.10
C ILE A 502 5.79 7.71 -7.07
N GLU A 503 6.47 8.81 -6.70
CA GLU A 503 7.93 8.83 -6.61
C GLU A 503 8.47 7.77 -5.63
N ILE A 504 7.89 7.66 -4.43
CA ILE A 504 8.31 6.67 -3.41
C ILE A 504 8.22 5.25 -3.98
N HIS A 505 7.08 4.86 -4.54
CA HIS A 505 6.90 3.50 -5.07
C HIS A 505 7.66 3.23 -6.37
N SER A 506 8.01 4.27 -7.13
CA SER A 506 8.84 4.11 -8.32
C SER A 506 10.33 3.89 -8.00
N LYS A 507 10.84 4.47 -6.90
CA LYS A 507 12.24 4.33 -6.46
C LYS A 507 12.53 2.99 -5.80
N ASN A 508 11.56 2.39 -5.12
CA ASN A 508 11.67 1.03 -4.55
C ASN A 508 11.78 -0.09 -5.61
N ARG A 509 11.95 0.26 -6.90
CA ARG A 509 12.24 -0.67 -8.02
C ARG A 509 13.74 -0.93 -8.26
N GLY A 510 14.61 -0.24 -7.53
CA GLY A 510 16.03 -0.08 -7.89
C GLY A 510 17.03 -1.06 -7.27
N GLU A 511 16.61 -2.05 -6.48
CA GLU A 511 17.51 -3.05 -5.87
C GLU A 511 17.05 -4.49 -6.13
#